data_AF-A0A5P8M6V2-F1
#
_entry.id   AF-A0A5P8M6V2-F1
#
_cell.length_a   1.000
_cell.length_b   1.000
_cell.length_c   1.000
_cell.angle_alpha   90.00
_cell.angle_beta   90.00
_cell.angle_gamma   90.00
#
_symmetry.space_group_name_H-M   'P 1'
#
loop_
_entity.id
_entity.type
_entity.pdbx_description
1 polymer ?
#
loop_
_entity_poly.entity_id
_entity_poly.type
_entity_poly.pdbx_seq_one_letter_code
_entity_poly.pdbx_strand_id
1 'polypeptide(L)'
;MAEGDISWGKEYMDKMRSLPHYTQGHQIVEKMVLNHVSTEQILAFTGLTENEFAAMLVGDGAFSNQQYTDLFAQIEKHGHKPAHGSD
;
A
#
# COMPACT_ATOMS: atom_id res chain seq x y z
N MET A 1 -20.34 18.26 12.51
CA MET A 1 -20.15 16.82 12.20
C MET A 1 -20.93 16.05 13.25
N ALA A 2 -21.86 15.19 12.85
CA ALA A 2 -22.76 14.53 13.79
C ALA A 2 -22.01 13.43 14.56
N GLU A 3 -22.29 13.27 15.86
CA GLU A 3 -21.62 12.29 16.73
C GLU A 3 -21.68 10.85 16.18
N GLY A 4 -22.71 10.51 15.41
CA GLY A 4 -22.84 9.23 14.71
C GLY A 4 -21.81 8.99 13.60
N ASP A 5 -21.39 10.02 12.88
CA ASP A 5 -20.36 9.91 11.83
C ASP A 5 -18.98 9.63 12.44
N ILE A 6 -18.72 10.16 13.64
CA ILE A 6 -17.48 9.98 14.39
C ILE A 6 -17.36 8.54 14.92
N SER A 7 -18.48 7.92 15.34
CA SER A 7 -18.51 6.52 15.78
C SER A 7 -18.17 5.57 14.62
N TRP A 8 -18.78 5.79 13.45
CA TRP A 8 -18.55 4.95 12.28
C TRP A 8 -17.11 5.01 11.78
N GLY A 9 -16.53 6.22 11.71
CA GLY A 9 -15.13 6.39 11.29
C GLY A 9 -14.14 5.69 12.24
N LYS A 10 -14.40 5.72 13.56
CA LYS A 10 -13.56 5.03 14.55
C LYS A 10 -13.67 3.51 14.42
N GLU A 11 -14.89 2.98 14.38
CA GLU A 11 -15.13 1.53 14.24
C GLU A 11 -14.54 0.98 12.93
N TYR A 12 -14.66 1.74 11.84
CA TYR A 12 -14.03 1.41 10.57
C TYR A 12 -12.51 1.35 10.71
N MET A 13 -11.88 2.36 11.29
CA MET A 13 -10.43 2.39 11.47
C MET A 13 -9.93 1.30 12.41
N ASP A 14 -10.66 0.98 13.47
CA ASP A 14 -10.31 -0.10 14.39
C ASP A 14 -10.41 -1.47 13.70
N LYS A 15 -11.42 -1.67 12.85
CA LYS A 15 -11.54 -2.87 12.02
C LYS A 15 -10.38 -2.98 11.02
N MET A 16 -10.03 -1.90 10.33
CA MET A 16 -8.91 -1.89 9.39
C MET A 16 -7.59 -2.23 10.10
N ARG A 17 -7.32 -1.59 11.26
CA ARG A 17 -6.11 -1.88 12.07
C ARG A 17 -6.03 -3.31 12.59
N SER A 18 -7.16 -4.01 12.71
CA SER A 18 -7.19 -5.41 13.13
C SER A 18 -6.80 -6.41 12.04
N LEU A 19 -6.68 -5.95 10.79
CA LEU A 19 -6.33 -6.82 9.67
C LEU A 19 -4.87 -7.33 9.78
N PRO A 20 -4.59 -8.57 9.37
CA PRO A 20 -3.30 -9.23 9.60
C PRO A 20 -2.09 -8.47 9.08
N HIS A 21 -2.24 -7.78 7.95
CA HIS A 21 -1.15 -7.06 7.27
C HIS A 21 -1.47 -5.57 7.08
N TYR A 22 -2.31 -4.99 7.95
CA TYR A 22 -2.68 -3.57 7.90
C TYR A 22 -1.46 -2.64 7.75
N THR A 23 -0.43 -2.84 8.56
CA THR A 23 0.78 -2.01 8.54
C THR A 23 1.50 -2.08 7.20
N GLN A 24 1.68 -3.30 6.66
CA GLN A 24 2.34 -3.53 5.39
C GLN A 24 1.52 -2.94 4.23
N GLY A 25 0.20 -3.14 4.23
CA GLY A 25 -0.70 -2.57 3.21
C GLY A 25 -0.65 -1.05 3.17
N HIS A 26 -0.65 -0.40 4.34
CA HIS A 26 -0.50 1.05 4.44
C HIS A 26 0.86 1.57 3.94
N GLN A 27 1.94 0.81 4.14
CA GLN A 27 3.28 1.20 3.68
C GLN A 27 3.44 1.14 2.16
N ILE A 28 2.61 0.39 1.44
CA ILE A 28 2.67 0.30 -0.03
C ILE A 28 2.49 1.69 -0.65
N VAL A 29 1.45 2.42 -0.26
CA VAL A 29 1.13 3.74 -0.83
C VAL A 29 2.23 4.75 -0.53
N GLU A 30 2.77 4.73 0.69
CA GLU A 30 3.91 5.58 1.06
C GLU A 30 5.11 5.31 0.17
N LYS A 31 5.47 4.03 -0.03
CA LYS A 31 6.58 3.65 -0.91
C LYS A 31 6.33 4.04 -2.37
N MET A 32 5.11 3.89 -2.88
CA MET A 32 4.74 4.35 -4.22
C MET A 32 5.01 5.84 -4.42
N VAL A 33 4.53 6.66 -3.47
CA VAL A 33 4.71 8.12 -3.50
C VAL A 33 6.20 8.49 -3.44
N LEU A 34 6.95 7.87 -2.52
CA LEU A 34 8.39 8.14 -2.36
C LEU A 34 9.24 7.75 -3.57
N ASN A 35 8.81 6.73 -4.31
CA ASN A 35 9.54 6.18 -5.46
C ASN A 35 8.96 6.62 -6.81
N HIS A 36 7.93 7.47 -6.81
CA HIS A 36 7.21 7.92 -8.00
C HIS A 36 6.73 6.77 -8.90
N VAL A 37 6.18 5.72 -8.26
CA VAL A 37 5.63 4.55 -8.96
C VAL A 37 4.11 4.62 -8.95
N SER A 38 3.51 4.55 -10.14
CA SER A 38 2.04 4.48 -10.29
C SER A 38 1.52 3.06 -10.11
N THR A 39 0.21 2.93 -9.88
CA THR A 39 -0.45 1.61 -9.82
C THR A 39 -0.24 0.84 -11.11
N GLU A 40 -0.38 1.47 -12.28
CA GLU A 40 -0.19 0.81 -13.59
C GLU A 40 1.22 0.22 -13.74
N GLN A 41 2.24 0.93 -13.23
CA GLN A 41 3.60 0.43 -13.22
C GLN A 41 3.73 -0.79 -12.30
N ILE A 42 3.14 -0.76 -11.09
CA ILE A 42 3.11 -1.91 -10.19
C ILE A 42 2.51 -3.13 -10.89
N LEU A 43 1.32 -2.99 -11.47
CA LEU A 43 0.66 -4.11 -12.15
C LEU A 43 1.53 -4.65 -13.30
N ALA A 44 2.19 -3.76 -14.05
CA ALA A 44 3.07 -4.14 -15.15
C ALA A 44 4.32 -4.94 -14.72
N PHE A 45 5.00 -4.57 -13.63
CA PHE A 45 6.23 -5.27 -13.21
C PHE A 45 5.99 -6.42 -12.23
N THR A 46 4.84 -6.45 -11.54
CA THR A 46 4.50 -7.55 -10.62
C THR A 46 3.65 -8.64 -11.26
N GLY A 47 2.89 -8.30 -12.31
CA GLY A 47 1.88 -9.18 -12.90
C GLY A 47 0.64 -9.36 -12.02
N LEU A 48 0.49 -8.58 -10.94
CA LEU A 48 -0.72 -8.58 -10.13
C LEU A 48 -1.91 -8.05 -10.93
N THR A 49 -3.08 -8.58 -10.64
CA THR A 49 -4.35 -7.96 -11.02
C THR A 49 -4.68 -6.79 -10.09
N GLU A 50 -5.58 -5.91 -10.53
CA GLU A 50 -6.08 -4.80 -9.71
C GLU A 50 -6.67 -5.28 -8.37
N ASN A 51 -7.39 -6.40 -8.38
CA ASN A 51 -8.00 -6.97 -7.17
C ASN A 51 -6.95 -7.51 -6.20
N GLU A 52 -5.92 -8.19 -6.70
CA GLU A 52 -4.81 -8.66 -5.86
C GLU A 52 -4.06 -7.49 -5.26
N PHE A 53 -3.81 -6.44 -6.05
CA PHE A 53 -3.19 -5.22 -5.55
C PHE A 53 -4.06 -4.54 -4.48
N ALA A 54 -5.38 -4.44 -4.70
CA ALA A 54 -6.31 -3.90 -3.71
C ALA A 54 -6.33 -4.72 -2.41
N ALA A 55 -6.28 -6.05 -2.49
CA ALA A 55 -6.19 -6.92 -1.32
C ALA A 55 -4.87 -6.69 -0.54
N MET A 56 -3.75 -6.49 -1.26
CA MET A 56 -2.49 -6.09 -0.62
C MET A 56 -2.59 -4.72 0.07
N LEU A 57 -3.25 -3.73 -0.55
CA LEU A 57 -3.44 -2.40 0.07
C LEU A 57 -4.26 -2.48 1.37
N VAL A 58 -5.28 -3.32 1.39
CA VAL A 58 -6.16 -3.49 2.56
C VAL A 58 -5.46 -4.30 3.66
N GLY A 59 -4.47 -5.14 3.33
CA GLY A 59 -3.77 -5.95 4.32
C GLY A 59 -4.61 -7.11 4.85
N ASP A 60 -5.55 -7.62 4.05
CA ASP A 60 -6.61 -8.56 4.45
C ASP A 60 -6.12 -9.94 4.91
N GLY A 61 -4.85 -10.28 4.65
CA GLY A 61 -4.25 -11.56 5.01
C GLY A 61 -4.09 -12.53 3.85
N ALA A 62 -4.53 -12.19 2.63
CA ALA A 62 -4.40 -13.06 1.46
C ALA A 62 -2.95 -13.25 0.99
N PHE A 63 -2.05 -12.35 1.40
CA PHE A 63 -0.64 -12.33 1.00
C PHE A 63 0.28 -12.48 2.21
N SER A 64 1.37 -13.20 2.04
CA SER A 64 2.41 -13.40 3.04
C SER A 64 3.32 -12.19 3.20
N ASN A 65 3.99 -12.09 4.36
CA ASN A 65 5.03 -11.07 4.61
C ASN A 65 6.13 -11.03 3.53
N GLN A 66 6.49 -12.18 2.96
CA GLN A 66 7.49 -12.24 1.90
C GLN A 66 6.98 -11.54 0.63
N GLN A 67 5.72 -11.73 0.25
CA GLN A 67 5.12 -11.07 -0.92
C GLN A 67 5.07 -9.54 -0.76
N TYR A 68 4.81 -9.03 0.46
CA TYR A 68 4.95 -7.58 0.71
C TYR A 68 6.40 -7.11 0.57
N THR A 69 7.36 -7.88 1.10
CA THR A 69 8.78 -7.57 0.99
C THR A 69 9.24 -7.53 -0.47
N ASP A 70 8.79 -8.49 -1.27
CA ASP A 70 9.09 -8.57 -2.70
C ASP A 70 8.49 -7.37 -3.45
N LEU A 71 7.23 -7.00 -3.15
CA LEU A 71 6.61 -5.81 -3.72
C LEU A 71 7.40 -4.54 -3.38
N PHE A 72 7.82 -4.38 -2.13
CA PHE A 72 8.62 -3.23 -1.71
C PHE A 72 9.95 -3.14 -2.46
N ALA A 73 10.65 -4.27 -2.63
CA ALA A 73 11.87 -4.33 -3.41
C ALA A 73 11.65 -3.98 -4.89
N GLN A 74 10.52 -4.39 -5.47
CA GLN A 74 10.17 -4.04 -6.85
C GLN A 74 9.84 -2.55 -7.01
N ILE A 75 9.11 -1.96 -6.06
CA ILE A 75 8.84 -0.51 -6.05
C ILE A 75 10.15 0.29 -5.97
N GLU A 76 11.11 -0.14 -5.13
CA GLU A 76 12.41 0.53 -5.01
C GLU A 76 13.29 0.34 -6.25
N LYS A 77 13.23 -0.84 -6.87
CA LYS A 77 13.99 -1.15 -8.09
C LYS A 77 13.49 -0.40 -9.32
N HIS A 78 12.18 -0.25 -9.45
CA HIS A 78 11.52 0.38 -10.59
C HIS A 78 11.21 1.86 -10.37
N GLY A 79 11.36 2.33 -9.13
CA GLY A 79 11.22 3.71 -8.74
C GLY A 79 12.32 4.61 -9.28
N HIS A 80 11.93 5.82 -9.66
CA HIS A 80 12.88 6.90 -9.89
C HIS A 80 12.82 7.81 -8.68
N LYS A 81 13.64 7.50 -7.66
CA LYS A 81 13.85 8.41 -6.54
C LYS A 81 14.25 9.76 -7.14
N PRO A 82 13.56 10.87 -6.82
CA PRO A 82 13.93 12.15 -7.39
C PRO A 82 15.37 12.39 -6.95
N ALA A 83 16.27 12.61 -7.91
CA ALA A 83 17.57 13.14 -7.58
C ALA A 83 17.28 14.43 -6.81
N HIS A 84 17.57 14.46 -5.51
CA HIS A 84 17.53 15.71 -4.77
C HIS A 84 18.37 16.70 -5.58
N GLY A 85 17.70 17.74 -6.07
CA GLY A 85 18.31 18.75 -6.93
C GLY A 85 19.62 19.18 -6.30
N SER A 86 20.70 18.93 -7.02
CA SER A 86 21.84 19.84 -6.96
C SER A 86 21.38 21.09 -7.71
N ASP A 87 21.06 22.13 -6.96
CA ASP A 87 21.27 23.54 -7.35
C ASP A 87 21.35 24.39 -6.08
#